data_AF-A0A7S3BBB3-F1
#
_entry.id   AF-A0A7S3BBB3-F1
#
_cell.length_a   1.000
_cell.length_b   1.000
_cell.length_c   1.000
_cell.angle_alpha   90.00
_cell.angle_beta   90.00
_cell.angle_gamma   90.00
#
_symmetry.space_group_name_H-M   'P 1'
#
loop_
_entity.id
_entity.type
_entity.pdbx_description
1 polymer ?
#
loop_
_entity_poly.entity_id
_entity_poly.type
_entity_poly.pdbx_seq_one_letter_code
_entity_poly.pdbx_strand_id
1 'polypeptide(L)'
;RELHLSEVSVLMDTADAEDFEEEAIVPLKSMPYGSSAPTYVVMARAEGALAFGKFYCTLRFNVKEVDPNTGEVEEDGFDDEYQLEDVEVTATDYIAPQGVSNFKRSWDELTENEATDDYGLGQRDTLQSAVVSVLESLNMAACEGSDAVPPNARSHTLLCAGSVMGLAVCASVKLGMDAGRNVAMKLTVRAEDEALCALVHELVGQ
;
A
#
# COMPACT_ATOMS: atom_id res chain seq x y z
N ARG A 1 -0.91 -7.38 38.11
CA ARG A 1 -0.87 -5.93 38.35
C ARG A 1 -1.34 -5.29 37.08
N GLU A 2 -2.38 -4.46 37.16
CA GLU A 2 -2.82 -3.67 36.02
C GLU A 2 -1.79 -2.54 35.87
N LEU A 3 -1.15 -2.48 34.70
CA LEU A 3 -0.19 -1.42 34.39
C LEU A 3 -0.89 -0.35 33.55
N HIS A 4 -0.49 0.89 33.77
CA HIS A 4 -0.91 2.03 32.98
C HIS A 4 0.26 2.50 32.14
N LEU A 5 0.07 2.67 30.83
CA LEU A 5 1.10 3.28 29.99
C LEU A 5 0.74 4.74 29.73
N SER A 6 1.75 5.60 29.69
CA SER A 6 1.59 7.03 29.36
C SER A 6 2.66 7.49 28.38
N GLU A 7 2.39 8.58 27.67
CA GLU A 7 3.27 9.14 26.64
C GLU A 7 3.72 8.10 25.60
N VAL A 8 2.79 7.24 25.17
CA VAL A 8 3.05 6.14 24.24
C VAL A 8 3.26 6.68 22.82
N SER A 9 4.43 6.41 22.26
CA SER A 9 4.82 6.85 20.92
C SER A 9 5.58 5.75 20.18
N VAL A 10 5.66 5.85 18.86
CA VAL A 10 6.51 5.00 18.04
C VAL A 10 7.65 5.87 17.54
N LEU A 11 8.88 5.43 17.77
CA LEU A 11 10.07 5.97 17.12
C LEU A 11 10.30 5.19 15.83
N MET A 12 10.55 5.89 14.73
CA MET A 12 10.78 5.28 13.41
C MET A 12 12.19 5.68 12.93
N ASP A 13 13.11 4.73 12.90
CA ASP A 13 14.45 4.94 12.33
C ASP A 13 14.36 4.93 10.80
N THR A 14 14.94 5.94 10.16
CA THR A 14 14.91 6.19 8.71
C THR A 14 16.19 5.79 7.99
N ALA A 15 17.07 4.98 8.60
CA ALA A 15 18.34 4.55 7.99
C ALA A 15 18.18 3.97 6.57
N ASP A 16 17.08 3.26 6.29
CA ASP A 16 16.74 2.71 4.96
C ASP A 16 15.57 3.46 4.31
N ALA A 17 15.34 4.73 4.70
CA ALA A 17 14.25 5.59 4.24
C ALA A 17 14.68 7.07 4.19
N GLU A 18 15.88 7.33 3.66
CA GLU A 18 16.55 8.65 3.69
C GLU A 18 15.75 9.78 3.00
N ASP A 19 14.83 9.44 2.08
CA ASP A 19 13.96 10.40 1.40
C ASP A 19 12.77 10.88 2.27
N PHE A 20 12.65 10.35 3.48
CA PHE A 20 11.64 10.76 4.45
C PHE A 20 12.25 11.55 5.62
N GLU A 21 11.55 12.61 6.04
CA GLU A 21 11.91 13.43 7.20
C GLU A 21 10.81 13.36 8.26
N GLU A 22 11.16 13.06 9.51
CA GLU A 22 10.17 13.09 10.61
C GLU A 22 9.75 14.53 10.92
N GLU A 23 8.46 14.84 10.75
CA GLU A 23 7.91 16.16 11.07
C GLU A 23 7.35 16.23 12.49
N ALA A 24 6.65 15.18 12.92
CA ALA A 24 5.97 15.19 14.21
C ALA A 24 5.68 13.78 14.72
N ILE A 25 5.67 13.66 16.05
CA ILE A 25 5.11 12.52 16.77
C ILE A 25 3.93 13.03 17.60
N VAL A 26 2.78 12.38 17.47
CA VAL A 26 1.57 12.65 18.26
C VAL A 26 1.39 11.52 19.27
N PRO A 27 1.94 11.66 20.49
CA PRO A 27 1.90 10.59 21.48
C PRO A 27 0.49 10.37 22.03
N LEU A 28 0.21 9.11 22.37
CA LEU A 28 -0.94 8.72 23.17
C LEU A 28 -0.60 8.99 24.64
N LYS A 29 -1.21 10.04 25.19
CA LYS A 29 -0.94 10.50 26.56
C LYS A 29 -1.21 9.46 27.63
N SER A 30 -2.20 8.60 27.43
CA SER A 30 -2.67 7.66 28.46
C SER A 30 -3.32 6.44 27.83
N MET A 31 -2.90 5.26 28.29
CA MET A 31 -3.42 3.97 27.88
C MET A 31 -3.64 3.07 29.11
N PRO A 32 -4.83 3.14 29.72
CA PRO A 32 -5.23 2.23 30.79
C PRO A 32 -5.19 0.76 30.37
N TYR A 33 -5.04 -0.14 31.35
CA TYR A 33 -5.11 -1.58 31.13
C TYR A 33 -6.41 -1.98 30.42
N GLY A 34 -6.29 -2.85 29.40
CA GLY A 34 -7.43 -3.34 28.62
C GLY A 34 -8.03 -2.32 27.63
N SER A 35 -7.42 -1.14 27.47
CA SER A 35 -7.83 -0.14 26.48
C SER A 35 -6.90 -0.13 25.26
N SER A 36 -7.36 0.48 24.17
CA SER A 36 -6.58 0.71 22.95
C SER A 36 -6.89 2.09 22.41
N ALA A 37 -5.87 2.80 21.95
CA ALA A 37 -5.98 4.11 21.32
C ALA A 37 -4.79 4.34 20.37
N PRO A 38 -4.91 5.23 19.39
CA PRO A 38 -3.87 5.47 18.41
C PRO A 38 -2.80 6.45 18.90
N THR A 39 -1.60 6.30 18.35
CA THR A 39 -0.50 7.27 18.33
C THR A 39 -0.06 7.44 16.86
N TYR A 40 0.56 8.56 16.50
CA TYR A 40 0.88 8.84 15.10
C TYR A 40 2.32 9.35 14.96
N VAL A 41 2.96 8.97 13.85
CA VAL A 41 4.21 9.54 13.37
C VAL A 41 3.90 10.18 12.00
N VAL A 42 4.36 11.41 11.80
CA VAL A 42 4.18 12.17 10.56
C VAL A 42 5.52 12.27 9.88
N MET A 43 5.60 11.71 8.67
CA MET A 43 6.78 11.75 7.82
C MET A 43 6.50 12.64 6.61
N ALA A 44 7.40 13.58 6.34
CA ALA A 44 7.44 14.34 5.11
C ALA A 44 8.29 13.64 4.06
N ARG A 45 8.00 13.98 2.81
CA ARG A 45 8.83 13.70 1.63
C ARG A 45 8.79 14.93 0.73
N ALA A 46 9.71 15.03 -0.22
CA ALA A 46 9.68 16.12 -1.19
C ALA A 46 8.35 16.16 -1.97
N GLU A 47 7.79 17.35 -2.14
CA GLU A 47 6.49 17.55 -2.80
C GLU A 47 6.51 16.98 -4.23
N GLY A 48 5.52 16.12 -4.54
CA GLY A 48 5.40 15.45 -5.84
C GLY A 48 6.41 14.32 -6.10
N ALA A 49 7.42 14.12 -5.24
CA ALA A 49 8.42 13.09 -5.40
C ALA A 49 8.00 11.79 -4.72
N LEU A 50 8.03 10.66 -5.42
CA LEU A 50 7.88 9.34 -4.81
C LEU A 50 9.09 9.04 -3.91
N ALA A 51 8.81 8.51 -2.72
CA ALA A 51 9.82 8.11 -1.76
C ALA A 51 9.51 6.69 -1.30
N PHE A 52 10.52 5.84 -1.21
CA PHE A 52 10.40 4.44 -0.79
C PHE A 52 11.38 4.19 0.33
N GLY A 53 11.08 3.24 1.19
CA GLY A 53 12.02 2.91 2.25
C GLY A 53 11.41 2.09 3.37
N LYS A 54 12.30 1.65 4.23
CA LYS A 54 11.98 0.81 5.37
C LYS A 54 12.29 1.55 6.68
N PHE A 55 11.31 1.53 7.57
CA PHE A 55 11.36 2.14 8.89
C PHE A 55 11.50 1.07 9.96
N TYR A 56 12.48 1.20 10.84
CA TYR A 56 12.63 0.34 12.00
C TYR A 56 11.87 0.96 13.18
N CYS A 57 10.88 0.23 13.69
CA CYS A 57 9.90 0.79 14.62
C CYS A 57 10.15 0.34 16.06
N THR A 58 10.20 1.29 16.98
CA THR A 58 10.32 1.01 18.43
C THR A 58 9.21 1.75 19.18
N LEU A 59 8.37 1.03 19.89
CA LEU A 59 7.38 1.61 20.79
C LEU A 59 8.09 2.11 22.05
N ARG A 60 7.89 3.38 22.39
CA ARG A 60 8.40 4.00 23.62
C ARG A 60 7.23 4.45 24.49
N PHE A 61 7.32 4.21 25.79
CA PHE A 61 6.25 4.53 26.73
C PHE A 61 6.79 4.67 28.16
N ASN A 62 6.01 5.31 29.02
CA ASN A 62 6.25 5.36 30.45
C ASN A 62 5.30 4.42 31.17
N VAL A 63 5.85 3.47 31.94
CA VAL A 63 5.10 2.47 32.72
C VAL A 63 4.80 3.03 34.11
N LYS A 64 3.52 3.01 34.48
CA LYS A 64 3.01 3.45 35.78
C LYS A 64 2.25 2.34 36.49
N GLU A 65 2.45 2.21 37.79
CA GLU A 65 1.67 1.29 38.63
C GLU A 65 0.27 1.86 38.89
N VAL A 66 -0.68 0.96 39.13
CA VAL A 66 -2.06 1.30 39.53
C VAL A 66 -2.31 0.72 40.92
N ASP A 67 -2.72 1.57 41.87
CA ASP A 67 -3.03 1.13 43.23
C ASP A 67 -4.20 0.11 43.19
N PRO A 68 -4.00 -1.11 43.69
CA PRO A 68 -5.01 -2.17 43.58
C PRO A 68 -6.25 -1.97 44.47
N ASN A 69 -6.20 -1.06 45.44
CA ASN A 69 -7.31 -0.75 46.35
C ASN A 69 -8.12 0.47 45.87
N THR A 70 -7.46 1.49 45.32
CA THR A 70 -8.12 2.74 44.88
C THR A 70 -8.37 2.80 43.37
N GLY A 71 -7.56 2.08 42.58
CA GLY A 71 -7.56 2.18 41.11
C GLY A 71 -6.87 3.44 40.58
N GLU A 72 -6.20 4.20 41.45
CA GLU A 72 -5.48 5.42 41.06
C GLU A 72 -4.13 5.08 40.42
N VAL A 73 -3.79 5.80 39.35
CA VAL A 73 -2.50 5.67 38.66
C VAL A 73 -1.46 6.46 39.45
N GLU A 74 -0.33 5.83 39.78
CA GLU A 74 0.77 6.51 40.46
C GLU A 74 1.39 7.59 39.56
N GLU A 75 1.83 8.70 40.14
CA GLU A 75 2.47 9.78 39.35
C GLU A 75 3.83 9.34 38.82
N ASP A 76 4.58 8.60 39.64
CA ASP A 76 5.89 8.06 39.32
C ASP A 76 5.79 6.89 38.34
N GLY A 77 6.74 6.82 37.42
CA GLY A 77 6.87 5.76 36.43
C GLY A 77 8.29 5.68 35.89
N PHE A 78 8.55 4.70 35.04
CA PHE A 78 9.83 4.56 34.36
C PHE A 78 9.62 4.37 32.85
N ASP A 79 10.57 4.88 32.07
CA ASP A 79 10.57 4.72 30.62
C ASP A 79 10.95 3.29 30.25
N ASP A 80 10.24 2.72 29.28
CA ASP A 80 10.49 1.40 28.71
C ASP A 80 10.23 1.42 27.20
N GLU A 81 10.79 0.44 26.51
CA GLU A 81 10.76 0.33 25.06
C GLU A 81 10.42 -1.08 24.61
N TYR A 82 9.75 -1.20 23.46
CA TYR A 82 9.37 -2.47 22.86
C TYR A 82 9.57 -2.43 21.35
N GLN A 83 10.38 -3.35 20.82
CA GLN A 83 10.63 -3.47 19.39
C GLN A 83 9.34 -3.88 18.65
N LEU A 84 8.98 -3.15 17.61
CA LEU A 84 7.87 -3.46 16.70
C LEU A 84 8.38 -4.06 15.40
N GLU A 85 7.45 -4.54 14.57
CA GLU A 85 7.71 -4.90 13.19
C GLU A 85 8.07 -3.66 12.37
N ASP A 86 8.98 -3.84 11.43
CA ASP A 86 9.39 -2.79 10.52
C ASP A 86 8.25 -2.43 9.56
N VAL A 87 8.16 -1.17 9.18
CA VAL A 87 7.18 -0.68 8.19
C VAL A 87 7.92 -0.35 6.92
N GLU A 88 7.40 -0.78 5.77
CA GLU A 88 7.97 -0.47 4.47
C GLU A 88 6.96 0.34 3.66
N VAL A 89 7.43 1.41 3.01
CA VAL A 89 6.68 2.18 2.02
C VAL A 89 7.21 1.83 0.65
N THR A 90 6.32 1.31 -0.18
CA THR A 90 6.58 0.81 -1.53
C THR A 90 5.79 1.61 -2.57
N ALA A 91 5.98 1.27 -3.85
CA ALA A 91 5.23 1.91 -4.93
C ALA A 91 3.71 1.65 -4.85
N THR A 92 3.26 0.52 -4.28
CA THR A 92 1.82 0.20 -4.18
C THR A 92 1.09 1.10 -3.19
N ASP A 93 1.78 1.64 -2.18
CA ASP A 93 1.24 2.55 -1.18
C ASP A 93 0.85 3.92 -1.76
N TYR A 94 1.43 4.29 -2.90
CA TYR A 94 1.07 5.50 -3.63
C TYR A 94 -0.13 5.33 -4.55
N ILE A 95 -0.58 4.10 -4.78
CA ILE A 95 -1.71 3.79 -5.65
C ILE A 95 -2.98 3.63 -4.81
N ALA A 96 -3.95 4.49 -5.08
CA ALA A 96 -5.30 4.33 -4.55
C ALA A 96 -6.19 3.63 -5.60
N PRO A 97 -6.77 2.45 -5.28
CA PRO A 97 -7.74 1.79 -6.15
C PRO A 97 -8.96 2.69 -6.38
N GLN A 98 -9.26 3.01 -7.64
CA GLN A 98 -10.38 3.89 -7.98
C GLN A 98 -11.04 3.46 -9.28
N GLY A 99 -12.14 2.71 -9.16
CA GLY A 99 -12.87 2.22 -10.32
C GLY A 99 -13.62 3.34 -11.04
N VAL A 100 -13.70 3.24 -12.36
CA VAL A 100 -14.49 4.15 -13.21
C VAL A 100 -15.65 3.42 -13.86
N SER A 101 -16.78 4.12 -14.04
CA SER A 101 -17.99 3.54 -14.63
C SER A 101 -17.97 3.47 -16.16
N ASN A 102 -17.11 4.27 -16.80
CA ASN A 102 -16.86 4.27 -18.23
C ASN A 102 -15.35 4.34 -18.45
N PHE A 103 -14.73 3.17 -18.49
CA PHE A 103 -13.29 3.01 -18.63
C PHE A 103 -12.81 3.62 -19.93
N LYS A 104 -13.51 3.34 -21.04
CA LYS A 104 -13.13 3.86 -22.35
C LYS A 104 -13.04 5.38 -22.37
N ARG A 105 -14.00 6.09 -21.76
CA ARG A 105 -13.94 7.54 -21.67
C ARG A 105 -12.72 8.00 -20.88
N SER A 106 -12.48 7.42 -19.72
CA SER A 106 -11.34 7.79 -18.85
C SER A 106 -9.99 7.51 -19.54
N TRP A 107 -9.92 6.39 -20.26
CA TRP A 107 -8.78 5.98 -21.08
C TRP A 107 -8.51 6.92 -22.26
N ASP A 108 -9.57 7.41 -22.91
CA ASP A 108 -9.51 8.33 -24.04
C ASP A 108 -9.26 9.79 -23.59
N GLU A 109 -9.46 10.12 -22.31
CA GLU A 109 -9.08 11.41 -21.72
C GLU A 109 -7.56 11.46 -21.43
N LEU A 110 -6.95 10.35 -21.02
CA LEU A 110 -5.51 10.21 -20.75
C LEU A 110 -4.70 9.92 -22.03
N THR A 111 -4.58 10.89 -22.93
CA THR A 111 -3.95 10.66 -24.27
C THR A 111 -2.47 11.01 -24.36
N GLU A 112 -1.91 11.66 -23.35
CA GLU A 112 -0.57 12.23 -23.44
C GLU A 112 0.53 11.18 -23.35
N ASN A 113 0.44 10.27 -22.38
CA ASN A 113 1.45 9.26 -22.12
C ASN A 113 0.83 7.86 -22.14
N GLU A 114 1.49 6.95 -22.85
CA GLU A 114 1.13 5.53 -22.93
C GLU A 114 2.41 4.69 -22.89
N ALA A 115 2.49 3.76 -21.93
CA ALA A 115 3.52 2.73 -21.88
C ALA A 115 2.90 1.37 -22.13
N THR A 116 3.65 0.46 -22.75
CA THR A 116 3.20 -0.91 -23.01
C THR A 116 4.36 -1.87 -22.92
N ASP A 117 4.18 -2.95 -22.18
CA ASP A 117 5.17 -4.02 -22.05
C ASP A 117 4.50 -5.40 -21.84
N ASP A 118 5.26 -6.47 -22.09
CA ASP A 118 4.82 -7.86 -22.03
C ASP A 118 5.50 -8.60 -20.86
N TYR A 119 4.70 -9.27 -20.02
CA TYR A 119 5.16 -9.95 -18.81
C TYR A 119 4.73 -11.41 -18.77
N GLY A 120 5.60 -12.28 -18.25
CA GLY A 120 5.27 -13.67 -17.97
C GLY A 120 4.83 -13.86 -16.51
N LEU A 121 3.60 -14.33 -16.29
CA LEU A 121 3.06 -14.61 -14.96
C LEU A 121 3.28 -16.06 -14.49
N GLY A 122 3.99 -16.84 -15.33
CA GLY A 122 4.29 -18.25 -15.09
C GLY A 122 3.08 -19.18 -15.24
N GLN A 123 3.20 -20.38 -14.69
CA GLN A 123 2.14 -21.38 -14.77
C GLN A 123 1.02 -21.07 -13.77
N ARG A 124 -0.24 -21.09 -14.23
CA ARG A 124 -1.43 -20.84 -13.39
C ARG A 124 -2.53 -21.84 -13.69
N ASP A 125 -3.37 -22.15 -12.71
CA ASP A 125 -4.49 -23.09 -12.93
C ASP A 125 -5.56 -22.51 -13.86
N THR A 126 -5.84 -21.21 -13.73
CA THR A 126 -6.86 -20.49 -14.50
C THR A 126 -6.43 -19.05 -14.77
N LEU A 127 -7.05 -18.40 -15.75
CA LEU A 127 -6.88 -16.95 -15.93
C LEU A 127 -7.49 -16.12 -14.78
N GLN A 128 -8.46 -16.67 -14.03
CA GLN A 128 -9.02 -15.99 -12.86
C GLN A 128 -7.96 -15.78 -11.77
N SER A 129 -7.11 -16.78 -11.51
CA SER A 129 -6.04 -16.62 -10.51
C SER A 129 -4.96 -15.65 -10.98
N ALA A 130 -4.70 -15.56 -12.29
CA ALA A 130 -3.82 -14.54 -12.85
C ALA A 130 -4.39 -13.13 -12.67
N VAL A 131 -5.69 -12.94 -12.92
CA VAL A 131 -6.38 -11.64 -12.71
C VAL A 131 -6.29 -11.19 -11.25
N VAL A 132 -6.51 -12.11 -10.29
CA VAL A 132 -6.39 -11.78 -8.85
C VAL A 132 -4.96 -11.35 -8.52
N SER A 133 -3.94 -12.09 -8.94
CA SER A 133 -2.54 -11.72 -8.69
C SER A 133 -2.15 -10.38 -9.32
N VAL A 134 -2.66 -10.07 -10.53
CA VAL A 134 -2.41 -8.78 -11.18
C VAL A 134 -3.06 -7.64 -10.40
N LEU A 135 -4.29 -7.80 -9.93
CA LEU A 135 -4.97 -6.77 -9.13
C LEU A 135 -4.27 -6.53 -7.79
N GLU A 136 -3.80 -7.59 -7.13
CA GLU A 136 -3.00 -7.51 -5.90
C GLU A 136 -1.68 -6.78 -6.14
N SER A 137 -0.99 -7.07 -7.24
CA SER A 137 0.32 -6.45 -7.55
C SER A 137 0.18 -4.97 -7.92
N LEU A 138 -0.85 -4.63 -8.70
CA LEU A 138 -1.07 -3.25 -9.15
C LEU A 138 -1.76 -2.37 -8.11
N ASN A 139 -2.46 -2.96 -7.12
CA ASN A 139 -3.33 -2.25 -6.18
C ASN A 139 -4.31 -1.27 -6.87
N MET A 140 -4.92 -1.72 -7.97
CA MET A 140 -5.89 -0.94 -8.75
C MET A 140 -7.28 -1.57 -8.69
N ALA A 141 -8.31 -0.77 -8.98
CA ALA A 141 -9.69 -1.26 -9.02
C ALA A 141 -10.03 -1.80 -10.41
N ALA A 142 -10.56 -3.02 -10.46
CA ALA A 142 -11.15 -3.56 -11.67
C ALA A 142 -12.39 -2.75 -12.09
N CYS A 143 -12.51 -2.48 -13.39
CA CYS A 143 -13.59 -1.71 -13.97
C CYS A 143 -14.54 -2.61 -14.76
N GLU A 144 -15.82 -2.24 -14.80
CA GLU A 144 -16.83 -2.84 -15.69
C GLU A 144 -17.00 -4.37 -15.55
N GLY A 145 -16.70 -4.93 -14.36
CA GLY A 145 -16.78 -6.37 -14.09
C GLY A 145 -15.71 -7.20 -14.83
N SER A 146 -14.64 -6.54 -15.30
CA SER A 146 -13.54 -7.20 -16.02
C SER A 146 -12.66 -8.09 -15.11
N ASP A 147 -12.91 -8.13 -13.81
CA ASP A 147 -12.34 -9.10 -12.88
C ASP A 147 -13.00 -10.48 -12.94
N ALA A 148 -14.20 -10.59 -13.53
CA ALA A 148 -14.90 -11.85 -13.70
C ALA A 148 -14.46 -12.55 -15.01
N VAL A 149 -13.63 -13.59 -14.89
CA VAL A 149 -13.13 -14.34 -16.05
C VAL A 149 -14.10 -15.47 -16.41
N PRO A 150 -14.54 -15.58 -17.68
CA PRO A 150 -15.35 -16.71 -18.13
C PRO A 150 -14.65 -18.07 -17.91
N PRO A 151 -15.38 -19.13 -17.50
CA PRO A 151 -14.79 -20.46 -17.33
C PRO A 151 -14.11 -20.96 -18.59
N ASN A 152 -12.91 -21.54 -18.45
CA ASN A 152 -12.10 -22.10 -19.54
C ASN A 152 -11.63 -21.09 -20.61
N ALA A 153 -11.70 -19.78 -20.34
CA ALA A 153 -11.14 -18.76 -21.23
C ALA A 153 -9.63 -18.98 -21.44
N ARG A 154 -9.16 -18.79 -22.68
CA ARG A 154 -7.73 -18.79 -23.04
C ARG A 154 -7.14 -17.40 -23.20
N SER A 155 -7.99 -16.39 -23.24
CA SER A 155 -7.60 -14.98 -23.27
C SER A 155 -8.63 -14.18 -22.48
N HIS A 156 -8.17 -13.11 -21.84
CA HIS A 156 -9.04 -12.20 -21.09
C HIS A 156 -8.48 -10.78 -21.13
N THR A 157 -9.32 -9.78 -20.96
CA THR A 157 -8.87 -8.38 -20.81
C THR A 157 -9.41 -7.85 -19.50
N LEU A 158 -8.49 -7.48 -18.62
CA LEU A 158 -8.76 -6.82 -17.35
C LEU A 158 -8.55 -5.30 -17.56
N LEU A 159 -9.51 -4.51 -17.11
CA LEU A 159 -9.48 -3.05 -17.15
C LEU A 159 -9.35 -2.55 -15.72
N CYS A 160 -8.31 -1.77 -15.44
CA CYS A 160 -7.99 -1.30 -14.10
C CYS A 160 -7.91 0.21 -14.06
N ALA A 161 -8.45 0.84 -13.03
CA ALA A 161 -8.30 2.26 -12.79
C ALA A 161 -7.88 2.52 -11.34
N GLY A 162 -7.12 3.60 -11.16
CA GLY A 162 -6.60 4.05 -9.88
C GLY A 162 -6.14 5.48 -9.96
N SER A 163 -5.57 5.96 -8.87
CA SER A 163 -4.85 7.23 -8.85
C SER A 163 -3.53 7.10 -8.12
N VAL A 164 -2.52 7.83 -8.60
CA VAL A 164 -1.21 7.95 -7.95
C VAL A 164 -1.10 9.36 -7.43
N MET A 165 -1.02 9.54 -6.11
CA MET A 165 -0.97 10.87 -5.48
C MET A 165 -2.08 11.82 -5.95
N GLY A 166 -3.28 11.28 -6.26
CA GLY A 166 -4.44 12.04 -6.74
C GLY A 166 -4.52 12.23 -8.27
N LEU A 167 -3.50 11.82 -9.03
CA LEU A 167 -3.50 11.85 -10.49
C LEU A 167 -4.03 10.53 -11.06
N ALA A 168 -4.94 10.61 -12.03
CA ALA A 168 -5.61 9.42 -12.57
C ALA A 168 -4.66 8.55 -13.41
N VAL A 169 -4.78 7.23 -13.23
CA VAL A 169 -4.04 6.23 -14.02
C VAL A 169 -5.01 5.13 -14.45
N CYS A 170 -4.96 4.76 -15.72
CA CYS A 170 -5.70 3.63 -16.25
C CYS A 170 -4.75 2.57 -16.81
N ALA A 171 -5.08 1.30 -16.61
CA ALA A 171 -4.33 0.17 -17.13
C ALA A 171 -5.27 -0.83 -17.85
N SER A 172 -4.83 -1.31 -19.01
CA SER A 172 -5.47 -2.38 -19.77
C SER A 172 -4.53 -3.57 -19.80
N VAL A 173 -4.93 -4.67 -19.18
CA VAL A 173 -4.14 -5.90 -19.11
C VAL A 173 -4.78 -6.97 -19.99
N LYS A 174 -4.09 -7.35 -21.06
CA LYS A 174 -4.52 -8.43 -21.95
C LYS A 174 -3.79 -9.71 -21.56
N LEU A 175 -4.50 -10.67 -20.97
CA LEU A 175 -3.94 -11.95 -20.56
C LEU A 175 -4.18 -13.02 -21.63
N GLY A 176 -3.20 -13.91 -21.78
CA GLY A 176 -3.28 -15.10 -22.61
C GLY A 176 -2.70 -16.31 -21.89
N MET A 177 -3.33 -17.47 -22.04
CA MET A 177 -2.89 -18.73 -21.47
C MET A 177 -2.64 -19.77 -22.56
N ASP A 178 -1.46 -20.37 -22.57
CA ASP A 178 -1.08 -21.39 -23.54
C ASP A 178 -1.61 -22.80 -23.17
N ALA A 179 -1.29 -23.80 -23.99
CA ALA A 179 -1.69 -25.18 -23.73
C ALA A 179 -0.97 -25.82 -22.52
N GLY A 180 0.19 -25.28 -22.13
CA GLY A 180 0.95 -25.66 -20.93
C GLY A 180 0.50 -24.94 -19.66
N ARG A 181 -0.54 -24.09 -19.76
CA ARG A 181 -1.05 -23.22 -18.70
C ARG A 181 -0.08 -22.13 -18.26
N ASN A 182 0.90 -21.79 -19.09
CA ASN A 182 1.69 -20.59 -18.88
C ASN A 182 0.84 -19.38 -19.25
N VAL A 183 0.80 -18.40 -18.36
CA VAL A 183 0.11 -17.14 -18.57
C VAL A 183 1.13 -16.07 -18.89
N ALA A 184 0.87 -15.35 -19.98
CA ALA A 184 1.54 -14.10 -20.30
C ALA A 184 0.50 -12.98 -20.34
N MET A 185 0.95 -11.76 -20.11
CA MET A 185 0.11 -10.58 -20.22
C MET A 185 0.80 -9.47 -20.95
N LYS A 186 0.00 -8.66 -21.65
CA LYS A 186 0.39 -7.36 -22.17
C LYS A 186 -0.25 -6.29 -21.31
N LEU A 187 0.56 -5.52 -20.60
CA LEU A 187 0.12 -4.40 -19.78
C LEU A 187 0.31 -3.11 -20.60
N THR A 188 -0.77 -2.36 -20.78
CA THR A 188 -0.71 -0.99 -21.31
C THR A 188 -1.21 -0.04 -20.23
N VAL A 189 -0.45 1.00 -19.91
CA VAL A 189 -0.78 2.01 -18.90
C VAL A 189 -0.86 3.38 -19.56
N ARG A 190 -1.86 4.18 -19.17
CA ARG A 190 -2.01 5.58 -19.54
C ARG A 190 -2.15 6.46 -18.31
N ALA A 191 -1.49 7.61 -18.34
CA ALA A 191 -1.49 8.62 -17.28
C ALA A 191 -1.17 10.01 -17.87
N GLU A 192 -1.31 11.05 -17.04
CA GLU A 192 -0.91 12.42 -17.39
C GLU A 192 0.62 12.61 -17.42
N ASP A 193 1.38 11.72 -16.78
CA ASP A 193 2.85 11.79 -16.71
C ASP A 193 3.46 10.42 -17.05
N GLU A 194 4.51 10.42 -17.86
CA GLU A 194 5.30 9.24 -18.23
C GLU A 194 5.88 8.53 -17.00
N ALA A 195 6.28 9.27 -15.96
CA ALA A 195 6.79 8.71 -14.71
C ALA A 195 5.75 7.85 -13.99
N LEU A 196 4.47 8.20 -14.08
CA LEU A 196 3.38 7.41 -13.49
C LEU A 196 3.15 6.11 -14.27
N CYS A 197 3.29 6.15 -15.60
CA CYS A 197 3.26 4.93 -16.41
C CYS A 197 4.40 4.00 -16.01
N ALA A 198 5.63 4.52 -15.90
CA ALA A 198 6.80 3.74 -15.49
C ALA A 198 6.62 3.10 -14.10
N LEU A 199 6.13 3.87 -13.12
CA LEU A 199 5.84 3.37 -11.76
C LEU A 199 4.93 2.13 -11.77
N VAL A 200 3.83 2.17 -12.52
CA VAL A 200 2.88 1.05 -12.58
C VAL A 200 3.50 -0.18 -13.26
N HIS A 201 4.38 0.03 -14.24
CA HIS A 201 5.13 -1.06 -14.87
C HIS A 201 6.14 -1.71 -13.92
N GLU A 202 6.79 -0.93 -13.05
CA GLU A 202 7.75 -1.45 -12.06
C GLU A 202 7.08 -2.41 -11.05
N LEU A 203 5.82 -2.18 -10.69
CA LEU A 203 5.06 -3.04 -9.76
C LEU A 203 4.90 -4.49 -10.22
N VAL A 204 4.90 -4.71 -11.53
CA VAL A 204 4.76 -6.04 -12.12
C VAL A 204 6.11 -6.73 -12.28
N GLY A 205 7.19 -5.97 -12.37
CA GLY A 205 8.54 -6.48 -12.59
C GLY A 205 9.23 -7.01 -11.33
N GLN A 206 8.62 -6.84 -10.15
CA GLN A 206 9.14 -7.26 -8.84
C GLN A 206 8.83 -8.72 -8.50
#